data_AF-A0AAV2T916-F1
#
_entry.id   AF-A0AAV2T916-F1
#
_cell.length_a   1.000
_cell.length_b   1.000
_cell.length_c   1.000
_cell.angle_alpha   90.00
_cell.angle_beta   90.00
_cell.angle_gamma   90.00
#
_symmetry.space_group_name_H-M   'P 1'
#
loop_
_entity.id
_entity.type
_entity.pdbx_description
1 polymer ?
#
loop_
_entity_poly.entity_id
_entity_poly.type
_entity_poly.pdbx_seq_one_letter_code
_entity_poly.pdbx_strand_id
1 'polypeptide(L)'
;MSRVLKKAEREKCWSSRNAFWDCIDTYIKETGPEYNVEEANKHCSNERKVYESLCPRTWIALFDKQRDFTLFKAKKLEEELISRVKASHKNSRTGGES
;
A
#
# COMPACT_ATOMS: atom_id res chain seq x y z
N MET A 1 -24.12 -11.28 -14.27
CA MET A 1 -24.09 -10.16 -15.24
C MET A 1 -23.02 -9.16 -14.82
N SER A 2 -21.85 -9.20 -15.48
CA SER A 2 -20.74 -8.30 -15.19
C SER A 2 -21.10 -6.88 -15.68
N ARG A 3 -21.44 -5.98 -14.76
CA ARG A 3 -21.79 -4.59 -15.08
C ARG A 3 -20.55 -3.88 -15.63
N VAL A 4 -20.54 -3.61 -16.93
CA VAL A 4 -19.50 -2.78 -17.56
C VAL A 4 -19.76 -1.33 -17.18
N LEU A 5 -18.88 -0.75 -16.37
CA LEU A 5 -18.95 0.66 -15.98
C LEU A 5 -18.80 1.58 -17.21
N LYS A 6 -19.71 2.56 -17.33
CA LYS A 6 -19.55 3.66 -18.29
C LYS A 6 -18.34 4.51 -17.91
N LYS A 7 -17.74 5.23 -18.87
CA LYS A 7 -16.51 6.01 -18.66
C LYS A 7 -16.58 6.91 -17.41
N ALA A 8 -17.67 7.67 -17.26
CA ALA A 8 -17.86 8.57 -16.11
C ALA A 8 -18.00 7.84 -14.76
N GLU A 9 -18.65 6.67 -14.72
CA GLU A 9 -18.73 5.86 -13.48
C GLU A 9 -17.36 5.29 -13.11
N ARG A 10 -16.56 4.96 -14.12
CA ARG A 10 -15.19 4.46 -13.96
C ARG A 10 -14.26 5.54 -13.39
N GLU A 11 -14.38 6.77 -13.86
CA GLU A 11 -13.64 7.92 -13.30
C GLU A 11 -14.01 8.16 -11.84
N LYS A 12 -15.30 8.14 -11.50
CA LYS A 12 -15.75 8.23 -10.10
C LYS A 12 -15.16 7.12 -9.22
N CYS A 13 -15.14 5.89 -9.73
CA CYS A 13 -14.52 4.75 -9.06
C CYS A 13 -13.01 4.93 -8.84
N TRP A 14 -12.28 5.47 -9.83
CA TRP A 14 -10.86 5.77 -9.68
C TRP A 14 -10.59 6.91 -8.70
N SER A 15 -11.41 7.95 -8.72
CA SER A 15 -11.29 9.06 -7.77
C SER A 15 -11.54 8.60 -6.33
N SER A 16 -12.57 7.78 -6.09
CA SER A 16 -12.85 7.26 -4.74
C SER A 16 -11.78 6.27 -4.27
N ARG A 17 -11.25 5.44 -5.18
CA ARG A 17 -10.09 4.59 -4.90
C ARG A 17 -8.89 5.41 -4.42
N ASN A 18 -8.55 6.47 -5.17
CA ASN A 18 -7.41 7.31 -4.85
C ASN A 18 -7.60 8.01 -3.50
N ALA A 19 -8.80 8.50 -3.21
CA ALA A 19 -9.12 9.12 -1.92
C ALA A 19 -8.94 8.14 -0.74
N PHE A 20 -9.38 6.89 -0.88
CA PHE A 20 -9.18 5.87 0.15
C PHE A 20 -7.69 5.60 0.42
N TRP A 21 -6.89 5.39 -0.63
CA TRP A 21 -5.47 5.12 -0.45
C TRP A 21 -4.67 6.35 0.02
N ASP A 22 -5.07 7.55 -0.40
CA ASP A 22 -4.46 8.80 0.07
C ASP A 22 -4.68 9.02 1.56
N CYS A 23 -5.89 8.69 2.06
CA CYS A 23 -6.17 8.67 3.49
C CYS A 23 -5.26 7.68 4.24
N ILE A 24 -5.10 6.45 3.72
CA ILE A 24 -4.22 5.44 4.33
C ILE A 24 -2.76 5.91 4.32
N ASP A 25 -2.28 6.44 3.20
CA ASP A 25 -0.91 6.92 3.06
C ASP A 25 -0.64 8.13 3.97
N THR A 26 -1.61 9.01 4.15
CA THR A 26 -1.53 10.14 5.09
C THR A 26 -1.49 9.65 6.53
N TYR A 27 -2.38 8.73 6.90
CA TYR A 27 -2.39 8.12 8.23
C TYR A 27 -1.04 7.47 8.58
N ILE A 28 -0.48 6.69 7.64
CA ILE A 28 0.85 6.04 7.82
C ILE A 28 1.96 7.08 8.01
N LYS A 29 1.94 8.19 7.26
CA LYS A 29 2.92 9.28 7.42
C LYS A 29 2.84 9.94 8.79
N GLU A 30 1.62 10.08 9.34
CA GLU A 30 1.39 10.70 10.65
C GLU A 30 1.71 9.77 11.82
N THR A 31 1.40 8.47 11.72
CA THR A 31 1.67 7.48 12.78
C THR A 31 3.07 6.88 12.72
N GLY A 32 3.74 6.92 11.57
CA GLY A 32 5.07 6.37 11.39
C GLY A 32 5.09 4.83 11.22
N PRO A 33 6.27 4.20 11.34
CA PRO A 33 6.47 2.78 10.99
C PRO A 33 5.75 1.77 11.90
N GLU A 34 5.24 2.19 13.06
CA GLU A 34 4.46 1.37 13.99
C GLU A 34 2.94 1.41 13.73
N TYR A 35 2.50 1.94 12.58
CA TYR A 35 1.08 2.04 12.27
C TYR A 35 0.38 0.68 12.27
N ASN A 36 -0.83 0.64 12.84
CA ASN A 36 -1.70 -0.53 12.78
C ASN A 36 -2.58 -0.45 11.52
N VAL A 37 -2.55 -1.51 10.71
CA VAL A 37 -3.36 -1.62 9.49
C VAL A 37 -4.86 -1.56 9.80
N GLU A 38 -5.30 -2.10 10.94
CA GLU A 38 -6.70 -2.11 11.34
C GLU A 38 -7.19 -0.71 11.74
N GLU A 39 -6.35 0.06 12.45
CA GLU A 39 -6.66 1.46 12.78
C GLU A 39 -6.66 2.35 11.53
N ALA A 40 -5.71 2.14 10.60
CA ALA A 40 -5.70 2.86 9.34
C ALA A 40 -7.00 2.61 8.54
N ASN A 41 -7.45 1.35 8.46
CA ASN A 41 -8.72 1.00 7.81
C ASN A 41 -9.93 1.60 8.54
N LYS A 42 -9.91 1.65 9.86
CA LYS A 42 -10.99 2.24 10.67
C LYS A 42 -11.05 3.76 10.49
N HIS A 43 -9.89 4.42 10.46
CA HIS A 43 -9.74 5.84 10.22
C HIS A 43 -10.31 6.21 8.84
N CYS A 44 -9.91 5.46 7.80
CA CYS A 44 -10.34 5.68 6.42
C CYS A 44 -11.63 4.91 6.04
N SER A 45 -12.47 4.57 7.03
CA SER A 45 -13.65 3.72 6.82
C SER A 45 -14.76 4.43 6.01
N ASN A 46 -14.80 5.76 6.04
CA ASN A 46 -15.76 6.54 5.27
C ASN A 46 -15.43 6.49 3.77
N GLU A 47 -14.17 6.74 3.44
CA GLU A 47 -13.61 6.66 2.08
C GLU A 47 -13.74 5.23 1.56
N ARG A 48 -13.51 4.23 2.41
CA ARG A 48 -13.71 2.81 2.09
C ARG A 48 -15.16 2.53 1.67
N LYS A 49 -16.15 3.02 2.42
CA LYS A 49 -17.58 2.85 2.07
C LYS A 49 -17.91 3.51 0.73
N VAL A 50 -17.42 4.72 0.50
CA VAL A 50 -17.61 5.44 -0.78
C VAL A 50 -16.97 4.65 -1.92
N TYR A 51 -15.75 4.15 -1.74
CA TYR A 51 -15.05 3.32 -2.70
C TYR A 51 -15.84 2.04 -3.02
N GLU A 52 -16.34 1.34 -2.01
CA GLU A 52 -17.16 0.13 -2.18
C GLU A 52 -18.51 0.38 -2.86
N SER A 53 -19.09 1.57 -2.69
CA SER A 53 -20.36 1.94 -3.32
C SER A 53 -20.22 2.34 -4.79
N LEU A 54 -19.09 2.95 -5.16
CA LEU A 54 -18.85 3.49 -6.51
C LEU A 54 -18.17 2.48 -7.43
N CYS A 55 -17.45 1.51 -6.88
CA CYS A 55 -16.70 0.53 -7.64
C CYS A 55 -17.36 -0.86 -7.61
N PRO A 56 -17.34 -1.61 -8.73
CA PRO A 56 -17.67 -3.01 -8.75
C PRO A 56 -16.77 -3.81 -7.81
N ARG A 57 -17.34 -4.78 -7.09
CA ARG A 57 -16.60 -5.66 -6.15
C ARG A 57 -15.41 -6.35 -6.79
N THR A 58 -15.52 -6.76 -8.07
CA THR A 58 -14.40 -7.36 -8.83
C THR A 58 -13.23 -6.40 -9.00
N TRP A 59 -13.50 -5.11 -9.20
CA TRP A 59 -12.47 -4.08 -9.35
C TRP A 59 -11.78 -3.83 -8.01
N ILE A 60 -12.57 -3.70 -6.93
CA ILE A 60 -12.04 -3.53 -5.57
C ILE A 60 -11.12 -4.70 -5.20
N ALA A 61 -11.56 -5.94 -5.39
CA ALA A 61 -10.74 -7.12 -5.09
C ALA A 61 -9.43 -7.15 -5.90
N LEU A 62 -9.47 -6.75 -7.18
CA LEU A 62 -8.27 -6.66 -8.01
C LEU A 62 -7.32 -5.56 -7.52
N PHE A 63 -7.85 -4.39 -7.16
CA PHE A 63 -7.06 -3.26 -6.69
C PHE A 63 -6.46 -3.51 -5.30
N ASP A 64 -7.22 -4.07 -4.37
CA ASP A 64 -6.73 -4.44 -3.04
C ASP A 64 -5.58 -5.44 -3.18
N LYS A 65 -5.76 -6.51 -3.99
CA LYS A 65 -4.70 -7.49 -4.27
C LYS A 65 -3.46 -6.86 -4.93
N GLN A 66 -3.67 -5.93 -5.87
CA GLN A 66 -2.57 -5.21 -6.51
C GLN A 66 -1.79 -4.38 -5.50
N ARG A 67 -2.47 -3.72 -4.56
CA ARG A 67 -1.83 -2.91 -3.52
C ARG A 67 -1.02 -3.78 -2.57
N ASP A 68 -1.58 -4.88 -2.08
CA ASP A 68 -0.89 -5.83 -1.20
C ASP A 68 0.38 -6.38 -1.86
N PHE A 69 0.28 -6.77 -3.13
CA PHE A 69 1.41 -7.28 -3.88
C PHE A 69 2.48 -6.21 -4.12
N THR A 70 2.08 -4.96 -4.37
CA THR A 70 3.00 -3.84 -4.54
C THR A 70 3.72 -3.53 -3.23
N LEU A 71 3.00 -3.52 -2.10
CA LEU A 71 3.58 -3.32 -0.77
C LEU A 71 4.54 -4.46 -0.40
N PHE A 72 4.14 -5.71 -0.65
CA PHE A 72 5.00 -6.87 -0.41
C PHE A 72 6.31 -6.80 -1.20
N LYS A 73 6.23 -6.45 -2.50
CA LYS A 73 7.42 -6.26 -3.33
C LYS A 73 8.31 -5.14 -2.81
N ALA A 74 7.73 -4.01 -2.40
CA ALA A 74 8.48 -2.89 -1.85
C ALA A 74 9.23 -3.30 -0.57
N LYS A 75 8.55 -3.98 0.37
CA LYS A 75 9.15 -4.49 1.61
C LYS A 75 10.28 -5.48 1.33
N LYS A 76 10.06 -6.45 0.43
CA LYS A 76 11.09 -7.42 0.07
C LYS A 76 12.33 -6.75 -0.53
N LEU A 77 12.13 -5.78 -1.42
CA LEU A 77 13.22 -5.04 -2.04
C LEU A 77 14.00 -4.23 -0.99
N GLU A 78 13.30 -3.57 -0.06
CA GLU A 78 13.90 -2.84 1.05
C GLU A 78 14.72 -3.75 1.97
N GLU A 79 14.20 -4.92 2.34
CA GLU A 79 14.92 -5.93 3.12
C GLU A 79 16.17 -6.43 2.39
N GLU A 80 16.08 -6.71 1.08
CA GLU A 80 17.21 -7.11 0.26
C GLU A 80 18.29 -6.01 0.21
N LEU A 81 17.90 -4.75 0.03
CA LEU A 81 18.82 -3.59 0.08
C LEU A 81 19.50 -3.45 1.45
N ILE A 82 18.73 -3.52 2.54
CA ILE A 82 19.26 -3.47 3.91
C ILE A 82 20.25 -4.62 4.16
N SER A 83 19.95 -5.83 3.67
CA SER A 83 20.83 -6.98 3.82
C SER A 83 22.18 -6.79 3.10
N ARG A 84 22.15 -6.24 1.87
CA ARG A 84 23.36 -5.94 1.09
C ARG A 84 24.21 -4.88 1.76
N VAL A 85 23.59 -3.80 2.23
CA VAL A 85 24.30 -2.72 2.95
C VAL A 85 24.93 -3.26 4.24
N LYS A 86 24.21 -4.07 5.03
CA LYS A 86 24.75 -4.72 6.23
C LYS A 86 25.92 -5.65 5.93
N ALA A 87 25.84 -6.42 4.84
CA ALA A 87 26.94 -7.30 4.40
C ALA A 87 28.19 -6.49 4.02
N SER A 88 28.03 -5.40 3.27
CA SER A 88 29.13 -4.49 2.91
C SER A 88 29.79 -3.83 4.12
N HIS A 89 28.99 -3.34 5.08
CA HIS A 89 29.53 -2.75 6.32
C HIS A 89 30.25 -3.78 7.22
N LYS A 90 29.82 -5.04 7.21
CA LYS A 90 30.49 -6.12 7.97
C LYS A 90 31.88 -6.42 7.39
N ASN A 91 32.03 -6.38 6.06
CA ASN A 91 33.29 -6.64 5.37
C ASN A 91 34.34 -5.54 5.61
N SER A 92 33.92 -4.30 5.85
CA SER A 92 34.83 -3.19 6.21
C SER A 92 35.35 -3.25 7.66
N ARG A 93 34.73 -4.04 8.55
CA ARG A 93 35.07 -4.09 9.97
C ARG A 93 36.00 -5.25 10.36
N THR A 94 36.21 -6.22 9.47
CA THR A 94 37.06 -7.41 9.69
C THR A 94 38.47 -7.29 9.08
N GLY A 95 38.87 -6.11 8.61
CA GLY A 95 40.17 -5.87 7.98
C GLY A 95 41.23 -5.22 8.89
N GLY A 96 41.08 -5.29 10.21
CA GLY A 96 41.95 -4.58 11.15
C GLY A 96 42.21 -5.35 12.44
N GLU A 97 42.73 -6.57 12.34
CA GLU A 97 43.45 -7.21 13.44
C GLU A 97 44.67 -7.92 12.82
N SER A 98 45.84 -7.31 13.00
CA SER A 98 47.17 -7.88 12.77
C SER A 98 48.07 -7.39 13.88
#